data_AF-A0A917JSU5-F1
#
_entry.id   AF-A0A917JSU5-F1
#
_cell.length_a   1.000
_cell.length_b   1.000
_cell.length_c   1.000
_cell.angle_alpha   90.00
_cell.angle_beta   90.00
_cell.angle_gamma   90.00
#
_symmetry.space_group_name_H-M   'P 1'
#
loop_
_entity.id
_entity.type
_entity.pdbx_description
1 polymer ?
#
loop_
_entity_poly.entity_id
_entity_poly.type
_entity_poly.pdbx_seq_one_letter_code
_entity_poly.pdbx_strand_id
1 'polypeptide(L)'
;MTFTEHGRAAQSQRISTTELAALIGADLDELVPDPAPGQDPELRDRFVQQLKDWQGDEIASAVLMVLNAWTQMGGTLSYGVAASETSCFLLSRTVYPSGKFEIVFQHLRVRVPFDDDALRDEFRQRLNKIEGVDLPAVKLDFRPGFALKLLRQPQARDVLFDALEWFHSIARGEKSSRTTGARETTSQPSDAVLSRA
;
A
#
# COMPACT_ATOMS: atom_id res chain seq x y z
N MET A 1 -3.01 24.82 -15.80
CA MET A 1 -3.54 23.61 -15.15
C MET A 1 -4.23 22.78 -16.21
N THR A 2 -3.73 21.57 -16.48
CA THR A 2 -4.25 20.70 -17.53
C THR A 2 -5.03 19.56 -16.89
N PHE A 3 -6.33 19.54 -17.18
CA PHE A 3 -7.23 18.47 -16.78
C PHE A 3 -7.36 17.48 -17.95
N THR A 4 -7.46 16.20 -17.63
CA THR A 4 -7.83 15.16 -18.60
C THR A 4 -9.27 15.38 -19.07
N GLU A 5 -9.65 14.76 -20.18
CA GLU A 5 -11.00 14.82 -20.80
C GLU A 5 -12.16 14.38 -19.87
N HIS A 6 -11.85 13.87 -18.68
CA HIS A 6 -12.80 13.49 -17.64
C HIS A 6 -12.75 14.39 -16.39
N GLY A 7 -12.21 15.60 -16.50
CA GLY A 7 -12.17 16.58 -15.41
C GLY A 7 -11.23 16.20 -14.26
N ARG A 8 -10.38 15.17 -14.44
CA ARG A 8 -9.37 14.74 -13.47
C ARG A 8 -8.03 15.39 -13.78
N ALA A 9 -7.32 15.85 -12.77
CA ALA A 9 -5.92 16.26 -12.91
C ALA A 9 -5.08 15.11 -13.50
N ALA A 10 -4.20 15.44 -14.46
CA ALA A 10 -3.29 14.50 -15.10
C ALA A 10 -2.42 13.77 -14.07
N GLN A 11 -2.10 12.50 -14.34
CA GLN A 11 -1.42 11.59 -13.40
C GLN A 11 -0.02 12.10 -12.96
N SER A 12 0.60 12.97 -13.74
CA SER A 12 1.88 13.64 -13.45
C SER A 12 1.78 14.89 -12.57
N GLN A 13 0.58 15.23 -12.08
CA GLN A 13 0.29 16.49 -11.36
C GLN A 13 -0.54 16.27 -10.08
N ARG A 14 -0.71 15.04 -9.61
CA ARG A 14 -1.38 14.78 -8.33
C ARG A 14 -0.35 14.80 -7.21
N ILE A 15 -0.27 15.93 -6.51
CA ILE A 15 0.28 15.96 -5.16
C ILE A 15 -0.79 15.33 -4.26
N SER A 16 -0.50 14.16 -3.72
CA SER A 16 -1.33 13.52 -2.69
C SER A 16 -1.30 14.36 -1.41
N THR A 17 -2.32 14.24 -0.56
CA THR A 17 -2.35 14.94 0.75
C THR A 17 -1.12 14.60 1.61
N THR A 18 -0.54 13.41 1.41
CA THR A 18 0.69 12.94 2.05
C THR A 18 1.95 13.61 1.50
N GLU A 19 2.03 13.83 0.18
CA GLU A 19 3.10 14.66 -0.42
C GLU A 19 2.97 16.13 -0.02
N LEU A 20 1.74 16.62 0.21
CA LEU A 20 1.50 17.94 0.76
C LEU A 20 2.02 18.05 2.21
N ALA A 21 1.79 17.04 3.04
CA ALA A 21 2.31 16.98 4.41
C ALA A 21 3.85 16.92 4.47
N ALA A 22 4.46 16.17 3.55
CA ALA A 22 5.92 16.14 3.38
C ALA A 22 6.49 17.48 2.88
N LEU A 23 5.72 18.27 2.11
CA LEU A 23 6.10 19.59 1.62
C LEU A 23 5.92 20.71 2.67
N ILE A 24 5.01 20.52 3.64
CA ILE A 24 4.66 21.52 4.67
C ILE A 24 5.49 21.36 5.96
N GLY A 25 6.35 20.33 6.07
CA GLY A 25 7.19 20.14 7.26
C GLY A 25 6.39 19.78 8.50
N ALA A 26 5.29 19.03 8.33
CA ALA A 26 4.54 18.49 9.45
C ALA A 26 5.47 17.62 10.31
N ASP A 27 5.45 17.84 11.63
CA ASP A 27 6.21 17.04 12.59
C ASP A 27 5.85 15.57 12.39
N LEU A 28 6.82 14.77 11.95
CA LEU A 28 6.62 13.36 11.62
C LEU A 28 6.14 12.54 12.85
N ASP A 29 6.34 13.08 14.05
CA ASP A 29 5.85 12.53 15.30
C ASP A 29 4.31 12.58 15.40
N GLU A 30 3.64 13.49 14.69
CA GLU A 30 2.17 13.53 14.57
C GLU A 30 1.63 12.54 13.52
N LEU A 31 2.49 11.96 12.68
CA LEU A 31 2.09 10.98 11.66
C LEU A 31 2.01 9.55 12.21
N VAL A 32 2.43 9.30 13.45
CA VAL A 32 2.46 7.94 13.98
C VAL A 32 1.06 7.56 14.49
N PRO A 33 0.34 6.66 13.80
CA PRO A 33 -1.03 6.36 14.17
C PRO A 33 -1.09 5.68 15.53
N ASP A 34 -2.19 5.90 16.24
CA ASP A 34 -2.44 5.20 17.49
C ASP A 34 -2.46 3.68 17.26
N PRO A 35 -1.94 2.90 18.23
CA PRO A 35 -2.01 1.45 18.16
C PRO A 35 -3.47 0.97 18.20
N ALA A 36 -3.70 -0.30 17.85
CA ALA A 36 -5.03 -0.91 17.97
C ALA A 36 -5.62 -0.73 19.39
N PRO A 37 -6.96 -0.60 19.52
CA PRO A 37 -7.59 -0.38 20.82
C PRO A 37 -7.15 -1.37 21.89
N GLY A 38 -6.76 -0.84 23.06
CA GLY A 38 -6.31 -1.64 24.21
C GLY A 38 -4.82 -1.98 24.21
N GLN A 39 -4.04 -1.54 23.21
CA GLN A 39 -2.58 -1.59 23.30
C GLN A 39 -2.01 -0.34 23.96
N ASP A 40 -0.88 -0.55 24.65
CA ASP A 40 -0.11 0.50 25.31
C ASP A 40 0.56 1.44 24.28
N PRO A 41 0.24 2.74 24.27
CA PRO A 41 0.88 3.73 23.41
C PRO A 41 2.41 3.81 23.57
N GLU A 42 2.97 3.44 24.73
CA GLU A 42 4.42 3.42 24.93
C GLU A 42 5.14 2.46 23.98
N LEU A 43 4.45 1.43 23.48
CA LEU A 43 5.01 0.50 22.49
C LEU A 43 5.24 1.17 21.13
N ARG A 44 4.32 2.05 20.72
CA ARG A 44 4.48 2.87 19.52
C ARG A 44 5.70 3.77 19.70
N ASP A 45 5.78 4.48 20.81
CA ASP A 45 6.85 5.45 21.04
C ASP A 45 8.21 4.75 21.11
N ARG A 46 8.29 3.58 21.75
CA ARG A 46 9.50 2.75 21.77
C ARG A 46 9.89 2.27 20.36
N PHE A 47 8.93 1.83 19.55
CA PHE A 47 9.19 1.43 18.16
C PHE A 47 9.78 2.59 17.34
N VAL A 48 9.17 3.78 17.45
CA VAL A 48 9.64 4.99 16.74
C VAL A 48 11.05 5.37 17.17
N GLN A 49 11.32 5.38 18.48
CA GLN A 49 12.64 5.69 19.01
C GLN A 49 13.70 4.70 18.52
N GLN A 50 13.43 3.39 18.62
CA GLN A 50 14.36 2.36 18.13
C GLN A 50 14.63 2.49 16.63
N LEU A 51 13.60 2.82 15.85
CA LEU A 51 13.75 3.00 14.41
C LEU A 51 14.64 4.21 14.08
N LYS A 52 14.44 5.35 14.75
CA LYS A 52 15.30 6.54 14.62
C LYS A 52 16.74 6.22 15.05
N ASP A 53 16.92 5.59 16.20
CA ASP A 53 18.24 5.25 16.75
C ASP A 53 19.04 4.32 15.84
N TRP A 54 18.39 3.36 15.19
CA TRP A 54 19.08 2.29 14.45
C TRP A 54 19.16 2.54 12.95
N GLN A 55 18.17 3.23 12.36
CA GLN A 55 18.11 3.46 10.92
C GLN A 55 18.33 4.93 10.52
N GLY A 56 18.28 5.86 11.50
CA GLY A 56 18.34 7.30 11.26
C GLY A 56 17.00 7.90 10.83
N ASP A 57 16.89 9.22 10.98
CA ASP A 57 15.63 9.97 10.81
C ASP A 57 15.00 9.82 9.42
N GLU A 58 15.82 9.75 8.37
CA GLU A 58 15.31 9.66 7.00
C GLU A 58 14.58 8.34 6.73
N ILE A 59 15.15 7.22 7.19
CA ILE A 59 14.51 5.90 7.05
C ILE A 59 13.30 5.83 7.99
N ALA A 60 13.44 6.33 9.22
CA ALA A 60 12.33 6.37 10.16
C ALA A 60 11.13 7.14 9.58
N SER A 61 11.37 8.35 9.06
CA SER A 61 10.36 9.17 8.38
C SER A 61 9.66 8.41 7.25
N ALA A 62 10.44 7.77 6.37
CA ALA A 62 9.88 7.01 5.26
C ALA A 62 8.98 5.84 5.71
N VAL A 63 9.35 5.16 6.79
CA VAL A 63 8.54 4.09 7.37
C VAL A 63 7.26 4.66 7.99
N LEU A 64 7.33 5.77 8.73
CA LEU A 64 6.16 6.39 9.33
C LEU A 64 5.14 6.85 8.28
N MET A 65 5.60 7.34 7.13
CA MET A 65 4.72 7.62 5.99
C MET A 65 3.96 6.38 5.51
N VAL A 66 4.62 5.21 5.49
CA VAL A 66 3.98 3.93 5.15
C VAL A 66 2.96 3.50 6.20
N LEU A 67 3.29 3.64 7.49
CA LEU A 67 2.37 3.30 8.58
C LEU A 67 1.12 4.17 8.53
N ASN A 68 1.29 5.49 8.35
CA ASN A 68 0.18 6.43 8.21
C ASN A 68 -0.67 6.13 6.96
N ALA A 69 -0.06 5.88 5.80
CA ALA A 69 -0.79 5.54 4.59
C ALA A 69 -1.66 4.28 4.80
N TRP A 70 -1.11 3.25 5.45
CA TRP A 70 -1.85 2.03 5.78
C TRP A 70 -3.07 2.30 6.68
N THR A 71 -2.94 3.14 7.71
CA THR A 71 -4.07 3.46 8.60
C THR A 71 -5.11 4.35 7.94
N GLN A 72 -4.71 5.28 7.09
CA GLN A 72 -5.64 6.10 6.30
C GLN A 72 -6.50 5.26 5.33
N MET A 73 -5.99 4.12 4.87
CA MET A 73 -6.76 3.16 4.07
C MET A 73 -7.77 2.34 4.90
N GLY A 74 -7.71 2.41 6.23
CA GLY A 74 -8.53 1.60 7.15
C GLY A 74 -7.78 0.41 7.75
N GLY A 75 -6.47 0.31 7.51
CA GLY A 75 -5.62 -0.68 8.15
C GLY A 75 -5.41 -0.41 9.64
N THR A 76 -5.09 -1.45 10.40
CA THR A 76 -4.72 -1.33 11.82
C THR A 76 -3.24 -1.62 12.02
N LEU A 77 -2.67 -1.00 13.06
CA LEU A 77 -1.33 -1.26 13.54
C LEU A 77 -1.40 -1.96 14.89
N SER A 78 -0.53 -2.94 15.10
CA SER A 78 -0.27 -3.45 16.43
C SER A 78 1.21 -3.59 16.71
N TYR A 79 1.60 -3.60 17.98
CA TYR A 79 3.00 -3.67 18.38
C TYR A 79 3.29 -4.93 19.19
N GLY A 80 4.42 -5.57 18.88
CA GLY A 80 4.92 -6.75 19.57
C GLY A 80 6.20 -6.43 20.32
N VAL A 81 6.37 -7.02 21.50
CA VAL A 81 7.58 -6.86 22.32
C VAL A 81 8.38 -8.15 22.26
N ALA A 82 9.62 -8.05 21.78
CA ALA A 82 10.65 -9.07 21.97
C ALA A 82 11.73 -8.53 22.90
N ALA A 83 12.62 -9.41 23.37
CA ALA A 83 13.74 -9.02 24.22
C ALA A 83 14.69 -8.03 23.54
N SER A 84 14.78 -8.06 22.20
CA SER A 84 15.72 -7.25 21.42
C SER A 84 15.11 -6.01 20.77
N GLU A 85 13.84 -6.05 20.36
CA GLU A 85 13.20 -4.93 19.64
C GLU A 85 11.67 -4.94 19.80
N THR A 86 11.05 -3.78 19.62
CA THR A 86 9.60 -3.66 19.45
C THR A 86 9.29 -3.72 17.96
N SER A 87 8.45 -4.66 17.52
CA SER A 87 8.05 -4.77 16.11
C SER A 87 6.68 -4.11 15.88
N CYS A 88 6.46 -3.58 14.68
CA CYS A 88 5.16 -3.09 14.25
C CYS A 88 4.51 -4.05 13.24
N PHE A 89 3.28 -4.47 13.51
CA PHE A 89 2.52 -5.39 12.67
C PHE A 89 1.49 -4.64 11.84
N LEU A 90 1.51 -4.93 10.53
CA LEU A 90 0.51 -4.47 9.57
C LEU A 90 -0.14 -5.73 8.99
N LEU A 91 -1.12 -6.30 9.70
CA LEU A 91 -1.76 -7.57 9.35
C LEU A 91 -0.75 -8.71 9.11
N SER A 92 -0.52 -9.10 7.85
CA SER A 92 0.40 -10.16 7.42
C SER A 92 1.83 -9.67 7.16
N ARG A 93 2.17 -8.46 7.59
CA ARG A 93 3.48 -7.84 7.42
C ARG A 93 4.03 -7.39 8.76
N THR A 94 5.35 -7.31 8.87
CA THR A 94 6.02 -6.87 10.10
C THR A 94 7.16 -5.93 9.75
N VAL A 95 7.20 -4.79 10.42
CA VAL A 95 8.31 -3.83 10.36
C VAL A 95 9.15 -4.01 11.61
N TYR A 96 10.43 -4.28 11.40
CA TYR A 96 11.43 -4.42 12.44
C TYR A 96 12.32 -3.18 12.47
N PRO A 97 12.49 -2.49 13.61
CA PRO A 97 13.44 -1.39 13.75
C PRO A 97 14.86 -1.77 13.32
N SER A 98 15.22 -3.05 13.41
CA SER A 98 16.49 -3.59 12.88
C SER A 98 16.68 -3.45 11.36
N GLY A 99 15.67 -2.99 10.62
CA GLY A 99 15.82 -2.58 9.22
C GLY A 99 15.13 -3.47 8.19
N LYS A 100 14.20 -4.34 8.61
CA LYS A 100 13.49 -5.27 7.73
C LYS A 100 11.99 -4.97 7.64
N PHE A 101 11.49 -4.89 6.41
CA PHE A 101 10.07 -5.03 6.10
C PHE A 101 9.80 -6.48 5.71
N GLU A 102 9.12 -7.23 6.57
CA GLU A 102 8.84 -8.65 6.40
C GLU A 102 7.40 -8.89 5.92
N ILE A 103 7.23 -9.88 5.05
CA ILE A 103 5.94 -10.35 4.55
C ILE A 103 5.76 -11.79 5.00
N VAL A 104 4.69 -12.05 5.74
CA VAL A 104 4.39 -13.33 6.37
C VAL A 104 3.30 -14.05 5.56
N PHE A 105 3.65 -14.49 4.35
CA PHE A 105 2.73 -15.16 3.42
C PHE A 105 2.07 -16.41 4.03
N GLN A 106 2.76 -17.11 4.93
CA GLN A 106 2.19 -18.25 5.68
C GLN A 106 0.88 -17.89 6.41
N HIS A 107 0.73 -16.65 6.91
CA HIS A 107 -0.49 -16.23 7.62
C HIS A 107 -1.64 -15.92 6.64
N LEU A 108 -1.34 -15.69 5.37
CA LEU A 108 -2.34 -15.43 4.33
C LEU A 108 -2.97 -16.73 3.81
N ARG A 109 -2.25 -17.86 3.85
CA ARG A 109 -2.71 -19.17 3.33
C ARG A 109 -4.06 -19.65 3.85
N VAL A 110 -4.51 -19.14 5.00
CA VAL A 110 -5.76 -19.54 5.66
C VAL A 110 -6.76 -18.37 5.77
N ARG A 111 -6.48 -17.23 5.11
CA ARG A 111 -7.28 -16.01 5.22
C ARG A 111 -7.88 -15.64 3.88
N VAL A 112 -9.19 -15.85 3.74
CA VAL A 112 -9.96 -15.40 2.57
C VAL A 112 -9.78 -13.88 2.36
N PRO A 113 -9.60 -13.41 1.11
CA PRO A 113 -9.51 -14.18 -0.15
C PRO A 113 -8.09 -14.63 -0.50
N PHE A 114 -7.09 -14.33 0.33
CA PHE A 114 -5.69 -14.65 0.10
C PHE A 114 -5.33 -16.10 0.46
N ASP A 115 -6.30 -16.97 0.73
CA ASP A 115 -6.14 -18.42 0.66
C ASP A 115 -5.95 -18.91 -0.78
N ASP A 116 -6.32 -18.10 -1.79
CA ASP A 116 -5.94 -18.28 -3.19
C ASP A 116 -4.45 -17.94 -3.44
N ASP A 117 -3.71 -18.94 -3.95
CA ASP A 117 -2.31 -18.85 -4.34
C ASP A 117 -2.06 -17.75 -5.39
N ALA A 118 -2.99 -17.54 -6.33
CA ALA A 118 -2.84 -16.55 -7.39
C ALA A 118 -2.87 -15.11 -6.84
N LEU A 119 -3.74 -14.83 -5.85
CA LEU A 119 -3.79 -13.53 -5.20
C LEU A 119 -2.56 -13.26 -4.34
N ARG A 120 -2.02 -14.30 -3.68
CA ARG A 120 -0.74 -14.15 -2.96
C ARG A 120 0.42 -13.90 -3.91
N ASP A 121 0.46 -14.58 -5.06
CA ASP A 121 1.50 -14.35 -6.05
C ASP A 121 1.36 -12.96 -6.71
N GLU A 122 0.15 -12.49 -6.99
CA GLU A 122 -0.08 -11.12 -7.48
C GLU A 122 0.43 -10.09 -6.46
N PHE A 123 0.18 -10.29 -5.17
CA PHE A 123 0.72 -9.40 -4.13
C PHE A 123 2.26 -9.39 -4.15
N ARG A 124 2.88 -10.57 -4.23
CA ARG A 124 4.33 -10.73 -4.34
C ARG A 124 4.90 -10.00 -5.57
N GLN A 125 4.26 -10.17 -6.73
CA GLN A 125 4.68 -9.51 -7.98
C GLN A 125 4.57 -7.99 -7.89
N ARG A 126 3.52 -7.46 -7.24
CA ARG A 126 3.36 -6.02 -7.00
C ARG A 126 4.49 -5.47 -6.14
N LEU A 127 4.88 -6.18 -5.07
CA LEU A 127 6.02 -5.80 -4.23
C LEU A 127 7.36 -5.86 -4.97
N ASN A 128 7.57 -6.84 -5.85
CA ASN A 128 8.78 -6.93 -6.68
C ASN A 128 8.91 -5.82 -7.73
N LYS A 129 7.91 -4.94 -7.90
CA LYS A 129 8.04 -3.72 -8.71
C LYS A 129 8.87 -2.64 -8.01
N ILE A 130 9.11 -2.76 -6.71
CA ILE A 130 10.01 -1.88 -5.98
C ILE A 130 11.45 -2.22 -6.41
N GLU A 131 12.19 -1.21 -6.88
CA GLU A 131 13.59 -1.40 -7.26
C GLU A 131 14.41 -1.92 -6.07
N GLY A 132 15.16 -3.00 -6.30
CA GLY A 132 15.96 -3.66 -5.26
C GLY A 132 15.19 -4.64 -4.38
N VAL A 133 13.89 -4.87 -4.63
CA VAL A 133 13.12 -5.94 -3.98
C VAL A 133 13.07 -7.18 -4.86
N ASP A 134 13.52 -8.30 -4.30
CA ASP A 134 13.34 -9.63 -4.87
C ASP A 134 12.71 -10.57 -3.82
N LEU A 135 11.42 -10.84 -3.98
CA LEU A 135 10.68 -11.85 -3.26
C LEU A 135 10.49 -13.06 -4.19
N PRO A 136 11.28 -14.14 -4.04
CA PRO A 136 11.20 -15.31 -4.91
C PRO A 136 9.91 -16.10 -4.68
N ALA A 137 9.30 -16.62 -5.75
CA ALA A 137 8.09 -17.46 -5.67
C ALA A 137 8.30 -18.73 -4.82
N VAL A 138 9.51 -19.31 -4.87
CA VAL A 138 9.88 -20.49 -4.08
C VAL A 138 9.97 -20.22 -2.57
N LYS A 139 9.85 -18.96 -2.13
CA LYS A 139 9.93 -18.55 -0.72
C LYS A 139 8.58 -18.16 -0.11
N LEU A 140 7.46 -18.52 -0.73
CA LEU A 140 6.12 -18.24 -0.17
C LEU A 140 5.84 -18.97 1.15
N ASP A 141 6.57 -20.06 1.45
CA ASP A 141 6.53 -20.74 2.75
C ASP A 141 7.51 -20.15 3.79
N PHE A 142 8.31 -19.15 3.42
CA PHE A 142 9.20 -18.42 4.31
C PHE A 142 8.63 -17.04 4.64
N ARG A 143 9.46 -16.23 5.31
CA ARG A 143 9.16 -14.83 5.66
C ARG A 143 10.09 -13.89 4.88
N PRO A 144 9.90 -13.78 3.56
CA PRO A 144 10.71 -12.90 2.74
C PRO A 144 10.43 -11.45 3.12
N GLY A 145 11.34 -10.56 2.76
CA GLY A 145 11.25 -9.16 3.09
C GLY A 145 12.33 -8.37 2.40
N PHE A 146 12.31 -7.06 2.59
CA PHE A 146 13.29 -6.15 2.01
C PHE A 146 13.77 -5.13 3.05
N ALA A 147 14.88 -4.46 2.74
CA ALA A 147 15.50 -3.51 3.65
C ALA A 147 14.72 -2.19 3.69
N LEU A 148 14.50 -1.63 4.89
CA LEU A 148 13.76 -0.38 5.07
C LEU A 148 14.40 0.82 4.35
N LYS A 149 15.73 0.79 4.15
CA LYS A 149 16.46 1.82 3.40
C LYS A 149 15.94 2.06 1.98
N LEU A 150 15.28 1.07 1.36
CA LEU A 150 14.68 1.23 0.03
C LEU A 150 13.54 2.27 0.06
N LEU A 151 12.84 2.41 1.20
CA LEU A 151 11.73 3.34 1.36
C LEU A 151 12.16 4.82 1.36
N ARG A 152 13.47 5.11 1.42
CA ARG A 152 13.98 6.48 1.20
C ARG A 152 13.62 7.01 -0.18
N GLN A 153 13.49 6.11 -1.16
CA GLN A 153 13.11 6.46 -2.51
C GLN A 153 11.60 6.72 -2.57
N PRO A 154 11.14 7.91 -2.99
CA PRO A 154 9.72 8.19 -3.13
C PRO A 154 8.99 7.15 -4.00
N GLN A 155 9.61 6.74 -5.11
CA GLN A 155 9.04 5.76 -6.04
C GLN A 155 8.84 4.38 -5.40
N ALA A 156 9.74 3.96 -4.50
CA ALA A 156 9.58 2.73 -3.74
C ALA A 156 8.36 2.79 -2.81
N ARG A 157 8.10 3.96 -2.20
CA ARG A 157 6.92 4.18 -1.37
C ARG A 157 5.64 4.18 -2.21
N ASP A 158 5.64 4.83 -3.37
CA ASP A 158 4.48 4.87 -4.27
C ASP A 158 4.06 3.46 -4.70
N VAL A 159 5.02 2.65 -5.14
CA VAL A 159 4.77 1.25 -5.53
C VAL A 159 4.28 0.42 -4.33
N LEU A 160 4.84 0.65 -3.13
CA LEU A 160 4.36 0.00 -1.92
C LEU A 160 2.93 0.42 -1.57
N PHE A 161 2.59 1.69 -1.69
CA PHE A 161 1.24 2.20 -1.44
C PHE A 161 0.23 1.57 -2.40
N ASP A 162 0.54 1.51 -3.69
CA ASP A 162 -0.29 0.84 -4.70
C ASP A 162 -0.49 -0.66 -4.37
N ALA A 163 0.56 -1.34 -3.89
CA ALA A 163 0.47 -2.73 -3.50
C ALA A 163 -0.40 -2.94 -2.24
N LEU A 164 -0.26 -2.05 -1.25
CA LEU A 164 -1.03 -2.10 0.00
C LEU A 164 -2.51 -1.72 -0.23
N GLU A 165 -2.78 -0.73 -1.07
CA GLU A 165 -4.14 -0.33 -1.44
C GLU A 165 -4.84 -1.46 -2.19
N TRP A 166 -4.17 -2.06 -3.18
CA TRP A 166 -4.71 -3.23 -3.88
C TRP A 166 -5.01 -4.36 -2.89
N PHE A 167 -4.06 -4.70 -2.02
CA PHE A 167 -4.24 -5.75 -1.01
C PHE A 167 -5.46 -5.46 -0.12
N HIS A 168 -5.61 -4.22 0.34
CA HIS A 168 -6.70 -3.80 1.21
C HIS A 168 -8.06 -3.86 0.50
N SER A 169 -8.15 -3.39 -0.75
CA SER A 169 -9.38 -3.43 -1.55
C SER A 169 -9.88 -4.87 -1.77
N ILE A 170 -8.96 -5.79 -2.08
CA ILE A 170 -9.25 -7.22 -2.23
C ILE A 170 -9.68 -7.82 -0.89
N ALA A 171 -8.99 -7.51 0.21
CA ALA A 171 -9.34 -8.00 1.55
C ALA A 171 -10.75 -7.56 2.01
N ARG A 172 -11.20 -6.37 1.61
CA ARG A 172 -12.56 -5.88 1.88
C ARG A 172 -13.63 -6.44 0.96
N GLY A 173 -13.26 -7.20 -0.08
CA GLY A 173 -14.19 -7.69 -1.08
C GLY A 173 -14.75 -6.58 -1.99
N GLU A 174 -14.04 -5.47 -2.10
CA GLU A 174 -14.44 -4.38 -2.99
C GLU A 174 -14.26 -4.84 -4.43
N LYS A 175 -15.38 -4.98 -5.14
CA LYS A 175 -15.34 -5.17 -6.59
C LYS A 175 -14.67 -3.94 -7.17
N SER A 176 -13.46 -4.09 -7.70
CA SER A 176 -12.82 -3.07 -8.52
C SER A 176 -13.79 -2.71 -9.64
N SER A 177 -14.48 -1.58 -9.50
CA SER A 177 -15.40 -1.06 -10.50
C SER A 177 -14.59 -0.50 -11.66
N ARG A 178 -14.05 -1.39 -12.49
CA ARG A 178 -13.73 -1.05 -13.87
C ARG A 178 -15.05 -0.96 -14.62
N THR A 179 -15.59 0.25 -14.69
CA THR A 179 -16.69 0.64 -15.57
C THR A 179 -16.36 0.24 -17.00
N THR A 180 -16.96 -0.84 -17.48
CA THR A 180 -17.04 -1.16 -18.91
C THR A 180 -18.02 -0.18 -19.55
N GLY A 181 -17.51 0.98 -19.96
CA GLY A 181 -18.21 1.91 -20.84
C GLY A 181 -18.01 1.50 -22.30
N ALA A 182 -18.58 0.38 -22.73
CA ALA A 182 -18.69 0.07 -24.14
C ALA A 182 -19.97 0.73 -24.69
N ARG A 183 -19.74 1.76 -25.49
CA ARG A 183 -20.70 2.64 -26.14
C ARG A 183 -21.50 1.86 -27.19
N GLU A 184 -22.75 1.56 -26.91
CA GLU A 184 -23.69 1.04 -27.91
C GLU A 184 -24.11 2.23 -28.80
N THR A 185 -23.58 2.25 -30.03
CA THR A 185 -23.95 3.22 -31.05
C THR A 185 -25.13 2.65 -31.83
N THR A 186 -26.35 2.98 -31.42
CA THR A 186 -27.53 2.75 -32.25
C THR A 186 -27.47 3.71 -33.44
N SER A 187 -27.02 3.21 -34.59
CA SER A 187 -27.21 3.85 -35.89
C SER A 187 -28.65 3.66 -36.35
N GLN A 188 -29.37 4.76 -36.57
CA GLN A 188 -30.60 4.78 -37.36
C GLN A 188 -30.27 4.56 -38.84
N PRO A 189 -31.10 3.85 -39.62
CA PRO A 189 -31.16 4.03 -41.05
C PRO A 189 -32.28 5.02 -41.40
N SER A 190 -31.91 6.13 -42.04
CA SER A 190 -32.76 6.81 -43.02
C SER A 190 -32.52 6.14 -44.36
N ASP A 191 -33.58 5.67 -45.01
CA ASP A 191 -33.74 5.88 -46.45
C ASP A 191 -35.23 5.75 -46.80
N ALA A 192 -35.79 6.87 -47.25
CA ALA A 192 -36.96 6.91 -48.11
C ALA A 192 -36.47 6.86 -49.56
N VAL A 193 -37.20 6.19 -50.46
CA VAL A 193 -37.51 6.61 -51.85
C VAL A 193 -38.31 5.50 -52.57
N LEU A 194 -39.59 5.80 -52.79
CA LEU A 194 -40.39 5.69 -54.03
C LEU A 194 -40.38 4.40 -54.91
N SER A 195 -41.57 3.79 -54.95
CA SER A 195 -42.45 3.59 -56.14
C SER A 195 -42.25 2.46 -57.16
N ARG A 196 -43.41 1.92 -57.56
CA ARG A 196 -43.82 1.00 -58.67
C ARG A 196 -43.87 -0.50 -58.31
N ALA A 197 -44.92 -1.25 -58.65
CA ALA A 197 -45.99 -1.09 -59.63
C ALA A 197 -47.38 -1.48 -59.08
#